data_AF-A0A927TVK2-F1
#
_entry.id   AF-A0A927TVK2-F1
#
_cell.length_a   1.000
_cell.length_b   1.000
_cell.length_c   1.000
_cell.angle_alpha   90.00
_cell.angle_beta   90.00
_cell.angle_gamma   90.00
#
_symmetry.space_group_name_H-M   'P 1'
#
loop_
_entity.id
_entity.type
_entity.pdbx_description
1 polymer ?
#
loop_
_entity_poly.entity_id
_entity_poly.type
_entity_poly.pdbx_seq_one_letter_code
_entity_poly.pdbx_strand_id
1 'polypeptide(L)'
;MTNKNMMQEYLGEQYTKNHLRNFCLYWLKAAEGSGDEWRKKNDMDCLYFNGDLWADTLMSPWTPVKWVANFLNKEYKIKFCKQPKYIKMLADDRDAYLPPKHELVKLLDEFLELAEQRCNYILLPDRKMNTARYSSVINGKYTWLYDEVPVTLYYIFEKEALGRFFKDEDDVKAWIKREKLEMGFEAGMINQENVRPLFPGLHPGEPKYLTEEKEIKEALLYMIDFLRKRKEALE
;
A
#
# COMPACT_ATOMS: atom_id res chain seq x y z
N MET A 1 11.73 -15.11 -13.74
CA MET A 1 10.38 -15.72 -13.71
C MET A 1 9.46 -14.80 -14.47
N THR A 2 8.61 -15.29 -15.37
CA THR A 2 7.60 -14.45 -16.04
C THR A 2 6.75 -13.75 -14.99
N ASN A 3 6.76 -12.41 -14.97
CA ASN A 3 5.98 -11.56 -14.08
C ASN A 3 4.48 -11.74 -14.37
N LYS A 4 3.89 -12.80 -13.82
CA LYS A 4 2.46 -13.08 -13.92
C LYS A 4 1.70 -12.04 -13.09
N ASN A 5 0.69 -11.40 -13.68
CA ASN A 5 -0.21 -10.54 -12.93
C ASN A 5 -1.24 -11.42 -12.18
N MET A 6 -1.13 -11.52 -10.86
CA MET A 6 -2.02 -12.37 -10.06
C MET A 6 -3.44 -11.81 -9.96
N MET A 7 -3.62 -10.50 -10.07
CA MET A 7 -4.95 -9.88 -10.15
C MET A 7 -5.69 -10.36 -11.41
N GLN A 8 -4.98 -10.42 -12.54
CA GLN A 8 -5.53 -10.93 -13.80
C GLN A 8 -5.91 -12.41 -13.71
N GLU A 9 -5.05 -13.24 -13.11
CA GLU A 9 -5.38 -14.65 -12.87
C GLU A 9 -6.59 -14.82 -11.95
N TYR A 10 -6.63 -14.05 -10.86
CA TYR A 10 -7.66 -14.15 -9.83
C TYR A 10 -9.06 -13.73 -10.32
N LEU A 11 -9.12 -12.71 -11.19
CA LEU A 11 -10.36 -12.20 -11.77
C LEU A 11 -10.75 -12.91 -13.07
N GLY A 12 -9.80 -13.53 -13.77
CA GLY A 12 -10.03 -14.22 -15.04
C GLY A 12 -10.68 -13.30 -16.07
N GLU A 13 -11.81 -13.73 -16.64
CA GLU A 13 -12.56 -12.97 -17.65
C GLU A 13 -13.09 -11.62 -17.17
N GLN A 14 -13.17 -11.38 -15.84
CA GLN A 14 -13.62 -10.10 -15.28
C GLN A 14 -12.52 -9.04 -15.22
N TYR A 15 -11.26 -9.41 -15.47
CA TYR A 15 -10.14 -8.49 -15.48
C TYR A 15 -10.24 -7.49 -16.64
N THR A 16 -9.92 -6.23 -16.39
CA THR A 16 -9.97 -5.16 -17.38
C THR A 16 -8.73 -4.28 -17.32
N LYS A 17 -8.59 -3.35 -18.29
CA LYS A 17 -7.57 -2.29 -18.23
C LYS A 17 -7.88 -1.19 -17.19
N ASN A 18 -9.04 -1.26 -16.51
CA ASN A 18 -9.39 -0.34 -15.44
C ASN A 18 -8.97 -0.95 -14.10
N HIS A 19 -7.77 -0.58 -13.63
CA HIS A 19 -7.17 -1.13 -12.42
C HIS A 19 -7.98 -0.82 -11.15
N LEU A 20 -8.65 0.33 -11.07
CA LEU A 20 -9.57 0.62 -9.97
C LEU A 20 -10.74 -0.37 -9.94
N ARG A 21 -11.34 -0.65 -11.11
CA ARG A 21 -12.43 -1.62 -11.20
C ARG A 21 -11.97 -3.01 -10.79
N ASN A 22 -10.78 -3.43 -11.20
CA ASN A 22 -10.20 -4.71 -10.79
C ASN A 22 -10.05 -4.81 -9.27
N PHE A 23 -9.48 -3.79 -8.61
CA PHE A 23 -9.41 -3.74 -7.15
C PHE A 23 -10.79 -3.76 -6.48
N CYS A 24 -11.78 -3.07 -7.07
CA CYS A 24 -13.15 -3.08 -6.54
C CYS A 24 -13.76 -4.49 -6.60
N LEU A 25 -13.63 -5.20 -7.73
CA LEU A 25 -14.07 -6.59 -7.86
C LEU A 25 -13.33 -7.51 -6.89
N TYR A 26 -12.02 -7.34 -6.76
CA TYR A 26 -11.19 -8.06 -5.80
C TYR A 26 -11.71 -7.89 -4.37
N TRP A 27 -11.94 -6.65 -3.92
CA TRP A 27 -12.43 -6.40 -2.56
C TRP A 27 -13.85 -6.91 -2.33
N LEU A 28 -14.72 -6.89 -3.33
CA LEU A 28 -16.06 -7.46 -3.23
C LEU A 28 -16.01 -8.98 -3.06
N LYS A 29 -15.16 -9.68 -3.84
CA LYS A 29 -14.96 -11.13 -3.73
C LYS A 29 -14.24 -11.51 -2.43
N ALA A 30 -13.23 -10.76 -2.03
CA ALA A 30 -12.49 -11.02 -0.79
C ALA A 30 -13.37 -10.90 0.47
N ALA A 31 -14.48 -10.14 0.41
CA ALA A 31 -15.44 -10.01 1.51
C ALA A 31 -16.28 -11.28 1.76
N GLU A 32 -16.20 -12.29 0.89
CA GLU A 32 -16.96 -13.54 1.00
C GLU A 32 -16.37 -14.52 2.03
N GLY A 33 -15.15 -14.29 2.51
CA GLY A 33 -14.49 -15.20 3.44
C GLY A 33 -13.39 -14.57 4.28
N SER A 34 -12.88 -15.38 5.21
CA SER A 34 -11.83 -14.98 6.15
C SER A 34 -11.06 -16.20 6.67
N GLY A 35 -9.96 -15.96 7.37
CA GLY A 35 -9.11 -17.01 7.94
C GLY A 35 -8.03 -17.50 6.99
N ASP A 36 -7.08 -18.25 7.52
CA ASP A 36 -5.82 -18.55 6.84
C ASP A 36 -6.00 -19.29 5.51
N GLU A 37 -6.82 -20.34 5.48
CA GLU A 37 -7.08 -21.09 4.24
C GLU A 37 -7.76 -20.24 3.16
N TRP A 38 -8.57 -19.27 3.56
CA TRP A 38 -9.14 -18.31 2.65
C TRP A 38 -8.06 -17.37 2.12
N ARG A 39 -7.27 -16.76 3.02
CA ARG A 39 -6.20 -15.82 2.65
C ARG A 39 -5.21 -16.43 1.66
N LYS A 40 -4.75 -17.66 1.90
CA LYS A 40 -3.82 -18.38 1.00
C LYS A 40 -4.28 -18.45 -0.45
N LYS A 41 -5.60 -18.48 -0.68
CA LYS A 41 -6.22 -18.69 -2.00
C LYS A 41 -6.84 -17.42 -2.58
N ASN A 42 -7.00 -16.37 -1.78
CA ASN A 42 -7.78 -15.20 -2.17
C ASN A 42 -7.06 -13.88 -1.92
N ASP A 43 -6.18 -13.75 -0.92
CA ASP A 43 -5.49 -12.49 -0.69
C ASP A 43 -4.37 -12.30 -1.72
N MET A 44 -4.36 -11.13 -2.36
CA MET A 44 -3.43 -10.86 -3.46
C MET A 44 -1.96 -10.95 -3.03
N ASP A 45 -1.65 -10.53 -1.79
CA ASP A 45 -0.32 -10.69 -1.23
C ASP A 45 0.10 -12.16 -1.15
N CYS A 46 -0.73 -13.02 -0.55
CA CYS A 46 -0.50 -14.45 -0.43
C CYS A 46 -0.34 -15.10 -1.82
N LEU A 47 -1.19 -14.73 -2.79
CA LEU A 47 -1.13 -15.28 -4.15
C LEU A 47 0.21 -15.00 -4.83
N TYR A 48 0.79 -13.81 -4.65
CA TYR A 48 2.13 -13.48 -5.16
C TYR A 48 3.27 -14.28 -4.52
N PHE A 49 3.01 -14.94 -3.39
CA PHE A 49 3.96 -15.77 -2.65
C PHE A 49 3.45 -17.20 -2.46
N ASN A 50 2.68 -17.74 -3.42
CA ASN A 50 2.22 -19.14 -3.42
C ASN A 50 1.46 -19.55 -2.14
N GLY A 51 0.69 -18.63 -1.56
CA GLY A 51 -0.07 -18.85 -0.34
C GLY A 51 0.73 -18.65 0.95
N ASP A 52 1.87 -17.97 0.91
CA ASP A 52 2.61 -17.64 2.14
C ASP A 52 1.84 -16.64 3.00
N LEU A 53 1.52 -17.00 4.24
CA LEU A 53 0.78 -16.16 5.18
C LEU A 53 1.62 -15.04 5.81
N TRP A 54 2.93 -15.02 5.56
CA TRP A 54 3.82 -13.92 5.91
C TRP A 54 3.82 -12.84 4.83
N ALA A 55 3.20 -13.11 3.68
CA ALA A 55 2.99 -12.12 2.65
C ALA A 55 2.07 -11.01 3.16
N ASP A 56 2.38 -9.79 2.72
CA ASP A 56 1.59 -8.62 3.00
C ASP A 56 1.65 -7.63 1.83
N THR A 57 0.63 -6.77 1.77
CA THR A 57 0.62 -5.64 0.85
C THR A 57 1.54 -4.54 1.39
N LEU A 58 2.46 -4.06 0.57
CA LEU A 58 3.39 -3.00 0.95
C LEU A 58 2.65 -1.66 1.08
N MET A 59 1.88 -1.25 0.08
CA MET A 59 1.04 -0.06 0.11
C MET A 59 -0.41 -0.44 -0.15
N SER A 60 -1.28 -0.22 0.84
CA SER A 60 -2.72 -0.46 0.70
C SER A 60 -3.29 0.35 -0.48
N PRO A 61 -3.89 -0.28 -1.51
CA PRO A 61 -4.44 0.46 -2.64
C PRO A 61 -5.70 1.25 -2.27
N TRP A 62 -6.41 0.83 -1.22
CA TRP A 62 -7.62 1.49 -0.76
C TRP A 62 -7.35 2.89 -0.20
N THR A 63 -6.22 3.09 0.49
CA THR A 63 -5.87 4.36 1.13
C THR A 63 -5.79 5.53 0.14
N PRO A 64 -4.99 5.47 -0.95
CA PRO A 64 -4.93 6.53 -1.94
C PRO A 64 -6.24 6.68 -2.73
N VAL A 65 -6.96 5.59 -3.03
CA VAL A 65 -8.31 5.67 -3.62
C VAL A 65 -9.23 6.50 -2.74
N LYS A 66 -9.21 6.25 -1.42
CA LYS A 66 -10.02 6.96 -0.45
C LYS A 66 -9.61 8.43 -0.31
N TRP A 67 -8.32 8.76 -0.36
CA TRP A 67 -7.85 10.15 -0.34
C TRP A 67 -8.39 10.93 -1.54
N VAL A 68 -8.16 10.44 -2.75
CA VAL A 68 -8.57 11.10 -3.99
C VAL A 68 -10.10 11.20 -4.07
N ALA A 69 -10.82 10.10 -3.82
CA ALA A 69 -12.28 10.09 -3.89
C ALA A 69 -12.91 11.05 -2.87
N ASN A 70 -12.42 11.09 -1.63
CA ASN A 70 -12.95 12.02 -0.63
C ASN A 70 -12.63 13.48 -0.94
N PHE A 71 -11.43 13.75 -1.47
CA PHE A 71 -11.05 15.10 -1.86
C PHE A 71 -11.95 15.62 -2.99
N LEU A 72 -12.10 14.86 -4.08
CA LEU A 72 -12.88 15.27 -5.26
C LEU A 72 -14.39 15.32 -5.00
N ASN A 73 -14.88 14.63 -3.96
CA ASN A 73 -16.30 14.60 -3.63
C ASN A 73 -16.64 15.34 -2.33
N LYS A 74 -15.71 16.18 -1.83
CA LYS A 74 -15.88 16.94 -0.59
C LYS A 74 -17.10 17.87 -0.65
N GLU A 75 -17.32 18.54 -1.78
CA GLU A 75 -18.45 19.46 -1.98
C GLU A 75 -19.81 18.75 -1.95
N TYR A 76 -19.85 17.50 -2.42
CA TYR A 76 -21.03 16.63 -2.38
C TYR A 76 -21.23 15.94 -1.02
N LYS A 77 -20.34 16.19 -0.04
CA LYS A 77 -20.35 15.58 1.30
C LYS A 77 -20.34 14.05 1.28
N ILE A 78 -19.79 13.45 0.22
CA ILE A 78 -19.63 11.99 0.12
C ILE A 78 -18.34 11.60 0.82
N LYS A 79 -18.44 10.65 1.77
CA LYS A 79 -17.28 10.04 2.43
C LYS A 79 -17.19 8.56 2.07
N PHE A 80 -16.22 8.21 1.23
CA PHE A 80 -15.94 6.84 0.84
C PHE A 80 -15.33 6.05 2.01
N CYS A 81 -15.89 4.89 2.28
CA CYS A 81 -15.35 3.89 3.20
C CYS A 81 -15.31 2.51 2.51
N LYS A 82 -14.48 1.59 3.01
CA LYS A 82 -14.27 0.27 2.39
C LYS A 82 -15.45 -0.66 2.69
N GLN A 83 -16.61 -0.33 2.14
CA GLN A 83 -17.86 -1.07 2.27
C GLN A 83 -18.43 -1.36 0.89
N PRO A 84 -19.19 -2.47 0.71
CA PRO A 84 -19.70 -2.89 -0.59
C PRO A 84 -20.43 -1.78 -1.37
N LYS A 85 -21.20 -0.92 -0.68
CA LYS A 85 -21.89 0.22 -1.31
C LYS A 85 -20.91 1.14 -2.06
N TYR A 86 -19.88 1.63 -1.40
CA TYR A 86 -18.92 2.58 -1.98
C TYR A 86 -17.99 1.92 -2.99
N ILE A 87 -17.65 0.64 -2.78
CA ILE A 87 -16.87 -0.13 -3.73
C ILE A 87 -17.66 -0.31 -5.05
N LYS A 88 -18.95 -0.62 -4.96
CA LYS A 88 -19.84 -0.70 -6.15
C LYS A 88 -19.97 0.64 -6.85
N MET A 89 -20.15 1.75 -6.11
CA MET A 89 -20.17 3.09 -6.70
C MET A 89 -18.92 3.37 -7.55
N LEU A 90 -17.72 3.02 -7.04
CA LEU A 90 -16.47 3.19 -7.77
C LEU A 90 -16.30 2.19 -8.93
N ALA A 91 -16.86 0.98 -8.83
CA ALA A 91 -16.78 -0.03 -9.87
C ALA A 91 -17.71 0.26 -11.06
N ASP A 92 -18.92 0.74 -10.77
CA ASP A 92 -20.01 0.86 -11.73
C ASP A 92 -20.04 2.24 -12.40
N ASP A 93 -19.69 3.31 -11.65
CA ASP A 93 -19.75 4.70 -12.13
C ASP A 93 -18.53 5.51 -11.64
N ARG A 94 -17.34 4.98 -11.92
CA ARG A 94 -16.06 5.59 -11.55
C ARG A 94 -15.99 7.07 -11.91
N ASP A 95 -16.30 7.41 -13.17
CA ASP A 95 -16.01 8.72 -13.73
C ASP A 95 -16.89 9.84 -13.15
N ALA A 96 -18.05 9.50 -12.56
CA ALA A 96 -18.86 10.43 -11.79
C ALA A 96 -18.18 10.88 -10.48
N TYR A 97 -17.36 10.01 -9.88
CA TYR A 97 -16.70 10.28 -8.61
C TYR A 97 -15.19 10.57 -8.74
N LEU A 98 -14.57 10.10 -9.83
CA LEU A 98 -13.15 10.21 -10.13
C LEU A 98 -13.00 10.59 -11.62
N PRO A 99 -13.20 11.88 -11.97
CA PRO A 99 -13.16 12.31 -13.37
C PRO A 99 -11.79 12.03 -14.01
N PRO A 100 -11.70 11.29 -15.13
CA PRO A 100 -10.43 10.78 -15.67
C PRO A 100 -9.48 11.88 -16.17
N LYS A 101 -9.99 13.11 -16.38
CA LYS A 101 -9.17 14.25 -16.77
C LYS A 101 -8.44 14.90 -15.58
N HIS A 102 -8.89 14.67 -14.35
CA HIS A 102 -8.30 15.26 -13.16
C HIS A 102 -6.90 14.69 -12.90
N GLU A 103 -5.95 15.55 -12.51
CA GLU A 103 -4.54 15.16 -12.34
C GLU A 103 -4.37 14.04 -11.29
N LEU A 104 -4.98 14.19 -10.11
CA LEU A 104 -4.97 13.15 -9.07
C LEU A 104 -5.50 11.80 -9.55
N VAL A 105 -6.49 11.79 -10.46
CA VAL A 105 -7.08 10.53 -10.96
C VAL A 105 -6.11 9.82 -11.91
N LYS A 106 -5.35 10.57 -12.73
CA LYS A 106 -4.30 10.00 -13.58
C LYS A 106 -3.17 9.39 -12.76
N LEU A 107 -2.72 10.09 -11.72
CA LEU A 107 -1.71 9.57 -10.80
C LEU A 107 -2.24 8.34 -10.03
N LEU A 108 -3.51 8.36 -9.62
CA LEU A 108 -4.14 7.22 -8.98
C LEU A 108 -4.16 6.01 -9.91
N ASP A 109 -4.51 6.17 -11.19
CA ASP A 109 -4.53 5.07 -12.16
C ASP A 109 -3.13 4.45 -12.34
N GLU A 110 -2.12 5.29 -12.46
CA GLU A 110 -0.72 4.87 -12.58
C GLU A 110 -0.23 4.12 -11.33
N PHE A 111 -0.59 4.62 -10.13
CA PHE A 111 -0.33 3.92 -8.89
C PHE A 111 -1.04 2.56 -8.86
N LEU A 112 -2.32 2.49 -9.25
CA LEU A 112 -3.10 1.24 -9.18
C LEU A 112 -2.58 0.18 -10.16
N GLU A 113 -2.12 0.58 -11.35
CA GLU A 113 -1.44 -0.31 -12.28
C GLU A 113 -0.20 -0.96 -11.65
N LEU A 114 0.62 -0.18 -10.94
CA LEU A 114 1.79 -0.70 -10.22
C LEU A 114 1.37 -1.51 -8.99
N ALA A 115 0.32 -1.09 -8.29
CA ALA A 115 -0.15 -1.71 -7.05
C ALA A 115 -0.70 -3.13 -7.27
N GLU A 116 -1.16 -3.47 -8.48
CA GLU A 116 -1.56 -4.83 -8.86
C GLU A 116 -0.36 -5.78 -9.01
N GLN A 117 0.86 -5.27 -9.14
CA GLN A 117 2.04 -6.05 -9.52
C GLN A 117 2.87 -6.50 -8.31
N ARG A 118 3.79 -7.46 -8.54
CA ARG A 118 4.68 -8.03 -7.51
C ARG A 118 5.46 -6.97 -6.72
N CYS A 119 5.73 -5.80 -7.32
CA CYS A 119 6.39 -4.67 -6.68
C CYS A 119 5.61 -4.04 -5.52
N ASN A 120 4.34 -4.38 -5.30
CA ASN A 120 3.57 -3.92 -4.14
C ASN A 120 3.36 -4.97 -3.04
N TYR A 121 4.06 -6.12 -3.11
CA TYR A 121 3.92 -7.20 -2.13
C TYR A 121 5.25 -7.56 -1.49
N ILE A 122 5.26 -7.91 -0.21
CA ILE A 122 6.46 -8.21 0.59
C ILE A 122 6.25 -9.44 1.48
N LEU A 123 7.33 -10.07 1.93
CA LEU A 123 7.30 -10.98 3.08
C LEU A 123 7.72 -10.24 4.35
N LEU A 124 6.87 -10.27 5.36
CA LEU A 124 7.16 -9.71 6.68
C LEU A 124 8.17 -10.60 7.44
N PRO A 125 8.97 -10.04 8.37
CA PRO A 125 9.81 -10.83 9.27
C PRO A 125 8.98 -11.65 10.27
N ASP A 126 7.79 -11.15 10.64
CA ASP A 126 6.81 -11.79 11.50
C ASP A 126 5.41 -11.36 11.04
N ARG A 127 4.49 -12.31 10.93
CA ARG A 127 3.10 -12.06 10.51
C ARG A 127 2.38 -11.02 11.37
N LYS A 128 2.70 -10.93 12.67
CA LYS A 128 2.13 -9.93 13.60
C LYS A 128 2.53 -8.50 13.25
N MET A 129 3.55 -8.31 12.41
CA MET A 129 3.93 -6.99 11.91
C MET A 129 2.84 -6.40 11.01
N ASN A 130 2.02 -7.21 10.34
CA ASN A 130 0.93 -6.75 9.46
C ASN A 130 0.02 -5.76 10.20
N THR A 131 -0.58 -6.17 11.32
CA THR A 131 -1.44 -5.30 12.12
C THR A 131 -0.69 -4.15 12.77
N ALA A 132 0.58 -4.35 13.15
CA ALA A 132 1.40 -3.34 13.78
C ALA A 132 1.77 -2.17 12.85
N ARG A 133 1.88 -2.43 11.54
CA ARG A 133 2.13 -1.41 10.51
C ARG A 133 0.94 -0.47 10.29
N TYR A 134 -0.27 -0.91 10.64
CA TYR A 134 -1.45 -0.06 10.58
C TYR A 134 -1.62 0.78 11.85
N SER A 135 -1.35 0.18 13.01
CA SER A 135 -1.29 0.89 14.29
C SER A 135 -0.44 0.15 15.33
N SER A 136 0.27 0.92 16.15
CA SER A 136 1.11 0.38 17.23
C SER A 136 1.12 1.33 18.42
N VAL A 137 1.55 0.81 19.57
CA VAL A 137 1.99 1.66 20.67
C VAL A 137 3.41 2.13 20.35
N ILE A 138 3.64 3.44 20.42
CA ILE A 138 4.94 4.09 20.23
C ILE A 138 5.10 5.07 21.39
N ASN A 139 6.20 4.95 22.14
CA ASN A 139 6.44 5.78 23.34
C ASN A 139 5.26 5.79 24.32
N GLY A 140 4.65 4.61 24.54
CA GLY A 140 3.50 4.45 25.43
C GLY A 140 2.16 4.99 24.90
N LYS A 141 2.11 5.52 23.67
CA LYS A 141 0.90 6.07 23.06
C LYS A 141 0.43 5.21 21.89
N TYR A 142 -0.88 4.93 21.82
CA TYR A 142 -1.49 4.31 20.65
C TYR A 142 -1.45 5.28 19.46
N THR A 143 -0.82 4.86 18.37
CA THR A 143 -0.56 5.68 17.17
C THR A 143 -1.04 4.93 15.93
N TRP A 144 -1.82 5.62 15.10
CA TRP A 144 -2.17 5.14 13.75
C TRP A 144 -1.01 5.41 12.82
N LEU A 145 -0.55 4.37 12.12
CA LEU A 145 0.58 4.42 11.17
C LEU A 145 0.12 4.29 9.71
N TYR A 146 -1.14 3.89 9.50
CA TYR A 146 -1.82 3.84 8.19
C TYR A 146 -1.15 2.97 7.12
N ASP A 147 -0.31 2.01 7.51
CA ASP A 147 0.52 1.20 6.61
C ASP A 147 1.45 2.04 5.72
N GLU A 148 1.73 3.29 6.12
CA GLU A 148 2.60 4.19 5.36
C GLU A 148 4.03 3.62 5.32
N VAL A 149 4.58 3.52 4.12
CA VAL A 149 5.92 2.96 3.92
C VAL A 149 7.01 3.77 4.62
N PRO A 150 7.07 5.13 4.51
CA PRO A 150 8.02 5.93 5.28
C PRO A 150 7.96 5.65 6.79
N VAL A 151 6.75 5.65 7.34
CA VAL A 151 6.52 5.42 8.78
C VAL A 151 6.96 4.03 9.19
N THR A 152 6.65 3.02 8.37
CA THR A 152 7.12 1.65 8.57
C THR A 152 8.65 1.62 8.58
N LEU A 153 9.30 2.15 7.53
CA LEU A 153 10.76 2.14 7.38
C LEU A 153 11.48 2.96 8.45
N TYR A 154 10.85 3.99 9.01
CA TYR A 154 11.39 4.76 10.12
C TYR A 154 11.35 3.95 11.42
N TYR A 155 10.20 3.35 11.75
CA TYR A 155 10.01 2.68 13.04
C TYR A 155 10.57 1.26 13.14
N ILE A 156 11.01 0.63 12.05
CA ILE A 156 11.71 -0.66 12.11
C ILE A 156 13.10 -0.58 12.75
N PHE A 157 13.69 0.62 12.85
CA PHE A 157 14.94 0.84 13.58
C PHE A 157 14.73 1.07 15.09
N GLU A 158 13.48 1.25 15.53
CA GLU A 158 13.15 1.49 16.95
C GLU A 158 12.65 0.21 17.63
N LYS A 159 13.43 -0.31 18.60
CA LYS A 159 13.13 -1.59 19.26
C LYS A 159 11.76 -1.62 19.97
N GLU A 160 11.34 -0.49 20.55
CA GLU A 160 10.05 -0.37 21.24
C GLU A 160 8.86 -0.19 20.27
N ALA A 161 9.13 0.11 19.00
CA ALA A 161 8.14 0.25 17.93
C ALA A 161 8.16 -0.99 17.01
N LEU A 162 8.33 -0.82 15.70
CA LEU A 162 8.33 -1.93 14.75
C LEU A 162 9.64 -2.73 14.75
N GLY A 163 10.73 -2.19 15.28
CA GLY A 163 12.00 -2.90 15.44
C GLY A 163 11.92 -4.12 16.35
N ARG A 164 10.87 -4.26 17.16
CA ARG A 164 10.62 -5.47 17.98
C ARG A 164 10.47 -6.75 17.17
N PHE A 165 10.11 -6.67 15.88
CA PHE A 165 9.95 -7.82 15.00
C PHE A 165 11.27 -8.33 14.40
N PHE A 166 12.36 -7.60 14.66
CA PHE A 166 13.70 -7.94 14.19
C PHE A 166 14.59 -8.28 15.37
N LYS A 167 15.60 -9.12 15.12
CA LYS A 167 16.59 -9.46 16.13
C LYS A 167 17.41 -8.21 16.51
N ASP A 168 17.99 -7.58 15.51
CA ASP A 168 18.91 -6.44 15.60
C ASP A 168 18.84 -5.60 14.30
N GLU A 169 19.62 -4.54 14.22
CA GLU A 169 19.65 -3.64 13.05
C GLU A 169 20.19 -4.33 11.78
N ASP A 170 21.07 -5.32 11.92
CA ASP A 170 21.58 -6.09 10.78
C ASP A 170 20.47 -6.94 10.15
N ASP A 171 19.58 -7.51 10.97
CA ASP A 171 18.37 -8.21 10.52
C ASP A 171 17.39 -7.27 9.78
N VAL A 172 17.23 -6.02 10.26
CA VAL A 172 16.46 -4.98 9.56
C VAL A 172 17.05 -4.69 8.18
N LYS A 173 18.36 -4.45 8.11
CA LYS A 173 19.09 -4.18 6.84
C LYS A 173 19.01 -5.36 5.89
N ALA A 174 19.11 -6.59 6.39
CA ALA A 174 18.97 -7.81 5.60
C ALA A 174 17.56 -7.93 5.01
N TRP A 175 16.52 -7.66 5.81
CA TRP A 175 15.13 -7.65 5.36
C TRP A 175 14.87 -6.62 4.26
N ILE A 176 15.35 -5.38 4.43
CA ILE A 176 15.22 -4.30 3.42
C ILE A 176 15.83 -4.72 2.08
N LYS A 177 17.03 -5.32 2.10
CA LYS A 177 17.72 -5.79 0.90
C LYS A 177 17.04 -7.00 0.25
N ARG A 178 16.48 -7.90 1.06
CA ARG A 178 15.72 -9.06 0.61
C ARG A 178 14.44 -8.63 -0.10
N GLU A 179 13.71 -7.71 0.51
CA GLU A 179 12.42 -7.22 0.00
C GLU A 179 12.54 -6.10 -1.04
N LYS A 180 13.76 -5.66 -1.38
CA LYS A 180 14.05 -4.59 -2.35
C LYS A 180 13.38 -3.26 -1.96
N LEU A 181 13.67 -2.76 -0.76
CA LEU A 181 13.07 -1.54 -0.20
C LEU A 181 14.06 -0.36 -0.10
N GLU A 182 15.24 -0.48 -0.69
CA GLU A 182 16.33 0.50 -0.60
C GLU A 182 15.95 1.88 -1.17
N MET A 183 15.02 1.93 -2.14
CA MET A 183 14.50 3.19 -2.69
C MET A 183 13.69 4.02 -1.70
N GLY A 184 13.37 3.46 -0.52
CA GLY A 184 12.80 4.19 0.60
C GLY A 184 13.81 5.05 1.36
N PHE A 185 15.10 5.00 0.99
CA PHE A 185 16.17 5.69 1.69
C PHE A 185 16.92 6.67 0.78
N GLU A 186 17.39 7.77 1.36
CA GLU A 186 18.22 8.77 0.69
C GLU A 186 19.63 8.23 0.44
N ALA A 187 20.15 8.48 -0.77
CA ALA A 187 21.47 8.05 -1.22
C ALA A 187 21.79 6.55 -1.00
N GLY A 188 20.76 5.69 -0.92
CA GLY A 188 20.92 4.26 -0.65
C GLY A 188 21.43 3.91 0.75
N MET A 189 21.43 4.87 1.68
CA MET A 189 21.89 4.68 3.06
C MET A 189 20.78 4.09 3.93
N ILE A 190 20.88 2.81 4.26
CA ILE A 190 19.87 2.09 5.06
C ILE A 190 20.08 2.36 6.55
N ASN A 191 19.45 3.42 7.06
CA ASN A 191 19.34 3.79 8.47
C ASN A 191 18.09 4.66 8.70
N GLN A 192 17.78 4.96 9.96
CA GLN A 192 16.56 5.69 10.33
C GLN A 192 16.55 7.14 9.81
N GLU A 193 17.69 7.82 9.87
CA GLU A 193 17.84 9.23 9.51
C GLU A 193 17.72 9.49 8.01
N ASN A 194 17.96 8.46 7.19
CA ASN A 194 17.90 8.53 5.74
C ASN A 194 16.57 8.06 5.16
N VAL A 195 15.54 7.76 5.96
CA VAL A 195 14.23 7.39 5.41
C VAL A 195 13.62 8.57 4.64
N ARG A 196 13.20 8.32 3.40
CA ARG A 196 12.52 9.31 2.56
C ARG A 196 11.10 9.55 3.08
N PRO A 197 10.68 10.81 3.28
CA PRO A 197 9.32 11.12 3.71
C PRO A 197 8.30 10.87 2.59
N LEU A 198 7.02 10.73 2.96
CA LEU A 198 5.92 10.52 2.00
C LEU A 198 5.80 11.69 0.99
N PHE A 199 6.08 12.90 1.44
CA PHE A 199 6.18 14.09 0.62
C PHE A 199 7.10 15.14 1.30
N PRO A 200 7.61 16.14 0.56
CA PRO A 200 8.51 17.14 1.11
C PRO A 200 7.94 17.89 2.31
N GLY A 201 8.71 17.93 3.41
CA GLY A 201 8.34 18.67 4.63
C GLY A 201 7.58 17.84 5.68
N LEU A 202 7.11 16.63 5.35
CA LEU A 202 6.63 15.69 6.36
C LEU A 202 7.82 14.95 7.01
N HIS A 203 7.78 14.74 8.32
CA HIS A 203 8.77 13.89 8.98
C HIS A 203 8.50 12.41 8.64
N PRO A 204 9.50 11.56 8.31
CA PRO A 204 9.26 10.18 7.90
C PRO A 204 8.56 9.30 8.93
N GLY A 205 8.77 9.57 10.22
CA GLY A 205 8.06 8.90 11.33
C GLY A 205 6.70 9.51 11.67
N GLU A 206 6.25 10.57 10.98
CA GLU A 206 4.96 11.21 11.24
C GLU A 206 3.89 10.69 10.27
N PRO A 207 2.96 9.83 10.71
CA PRO A 207 1.87 9.35 9.87
C PRO A 207 0.84 10.45 9.62
N LYS A 208 0.27 10.49 8.40
CA LYS A 208 -0.68 11.56 8.05
C LYS A 208 -1.83 11.07 7.17
N TYR A 209 -3.05 11.25 7.67
CA TYR A 209 -4.25 11.10 6.84
C TYR A 209 -4.45 12.33 5.94
N LEU A 210 -4.24 12.17 4.64
CA LEU A 210 -4.21 13.28 3.68
C LEU A 210 -5.61 13.77 3.29
N THR A 211 -5.79 15.09 3.28
CA THR A 211 -7.03 15.76 2.83
C THR A 211 -6.79 16.91 1.86
N GLU A 212 -5.54 17.32 1.65
CA GLU A 212 -5.18 18.47 0.82
C GLU A 212 -4.62 18.01 -0.53
N GLU A 213 -5.03 18.67 -1.61
CA GLU A 213 -4.71 18.27 -2.99
C GLU A 213 -3.22 18.08 -3.24
N LYS A 214 -2.44 19.08 -2.80
CA LYS A 214 -0.98 19.10 -2.99
C LYS A 214 -0.32 17.92 -2.29
N GLU A 215 -0.73 17.62 -1.06
CA GLU A 215 -0.15 16.52 -0.28
C GLU A 215 -0.53 15.16 -0.87
N ILE A 216 -1.79 15.00 -1.32
CA ILE A 216 -2.24 13.78 -2.00
C ILE A 216 -1.43 13.56 -3.29
N LYS A 217 -1.22 14.63 -4.07
CA LYS A 217 -0.41 14.59 -5.29
C LYS A 217 1.02 14.14 -5.01
N GLU A 218 1.69 14.78 -4.05
CA GLU A 218 3.08 14.47 -3.70
C GLU A 218 3.22 13.05 -3.13
N ALA A 219 2.26 12.60 -2.31
CA ALA A 219 2.23 11.23 -1.81
C ALA A 219 2.05 10.20 -2.93
N LEU A 220 1.14 10.44 -3.90
CA LEU A 220 0.98 9.57 -5.05
C LEU A 220 2.27 9.49 -5.88
N LEU A 221 2.93 10.63 -6.12
CA LEU A 221 4.22 10.67 -6.82
C LEU A 221 5.30 9.86 -6.10
N TYR A 222 5.39 9.96 -4.77
CA TYR A 222 6.27 9.12 -3.96
C TYR A 222 5.94 7.63 -4.13
N MET A 223 4.67 7.25 -3.99
CA MET A 223 4.23 5.86 -4.06
C MET A 223 4.52 5.24 -5.43
N ILE A 224 4.29 6.01 -6.51
CA ILE A 224 4.62 5.62 -7.88
C ILE A 224 6.13 5.46 -8.07
N ASP A 225 6.94 6.45 -7.66
CA ASP A 225 8.40 6.40 -7.76
C ASP A 225 8.96 5.17 -7.01
N PHE A 226 8.45 4.93 -5.81
CA PHE A 226 8.83 3.79 -4.99
C PHE A 226 8.53 2.47 -5.71
N LEU A 227 7.28 2.26 -6.15
CA LEU A 227 6.88 1.01 -6.78
C LEU A 227 7.56 0.78 -8.13
N ARG A 228 7.83 1.83 -8.92
CA ARG A 228 8.61 1.73 -10.17
C ARG A 228 10.03 1.26 -9.92
N LYS A 229 10.76 1.94 -9.03
CA LYS A 229 12.14 1.55 -8.67
C LYS A 229 12.18 0.15 -8.07
N ARG A 230 11.18 -0.22 -7.26
CA ARG A 230 11.08 -1.56 -6.70
C ARG A 230 10.80 -2.61 -7.78
N LYS A 231 9.95 -2.30 -8.76
CA LYS A 231 9.70 -3.18 -9.91
C LYS A 231 11.00 -3.45 -10.67
N GLU A 232 11.75 -2.41 -11.01
CA GLU A 232 13.06 -2.53 -11.68
C GLU A 232 14.05 -3.38 -10.88
N ALA A 233 14.08 -3.22 -9.54
CA ALA A 233 14.97 -3.99 -8.67
C ALA A 233 14.56 -5.48 -8.47
N LEU A 234 13.35 -5.86 -8.89
CA LEU A 234 12.83 -7.23 -8.81
C LEU A 234 12.95 -8.01 -10.13
N GLU A 235 13.27 -7.32 -11.24
CA GLU A 235 13.50 -7.91 -12.57
C GLU A 235 14.91 -8.50 -12.69
#